data_AF-A0A8J7X1Y6-F1
#
_entry.id   AF-A0A8J7X1Y6-F1
#
_cell.length_a   1.000
_cell.length_b   1.000
_cell.length_c   1.000
_cell.angle_alpha   90.00
_cell.angle_beta   90.00
_cell.angle_gamma   90.00
#
_symmetry.space_group_name_H-M   'P 1'
#
loop_
_entity.id
_entity.type
_entity.pdbx_description
1 polymer ?
#
loop_
_entity_poly.entity_id
_entity_poly.type
_entity_poly.pdbx_seq_one_letter_code
_entity_poly.pdbx_strand_id
1 'polypeptide(L)'
;RGEARKGRRGLEHVARRRQETQQSLAVLEEGNGSNASDSPGTETASPSQPQAKKKAKPPPASKDLIMYTSSDGFCIWRGKNSQGNHRLVTRVAQPHDLWFHAAHGPGAHVLVRRPGPTTEVPATTRQEAAGIAALRSHFSGSAKAEIMCALAKHVSPVKGGKSGQVKVREIIETMLVPLDTGLEDRLKVK
;
A
#
# COMPACT_ATOMS: atom_id res chain seq x y z
N ARG A 1 -18.99 31.59 -38.77
CA ARG A 1 -19.45 31.07 -37.45
C ARG A 1 -19.13 29.58 -37.46
N GLY A 2 -18.11 29.16 -36.70
CA GLY A 2 -17.40 27.89 -36.89
C GLY A 2 -18.02 26.71 -36.16
N GLU A 3 -18.17 25.60 -36.89
CA GLU A 3 -18.74 24.34 -36.43
C GLU A 3 -17.70 23.39 -35.81
N ALA A 4 -18.19 22.71 -34.77
CA ALA A 4 -17.74 21.47 -34.13
C ALA A 4 -16.71 20.59 -34.87
N ARG A 5 -15.47 20.54 -34.35
CA ARG A 5 -14.59 19.37 -34.47
C ARG A 5 -13.62 19.28 -33.29
N LYS A 6 -13.87 18.36 -32.35
CA LYS A 6 -12.83 17.66 -31.56
C LYS A 6 -13.49 16.60 -30.67
N GLY A 7 -13.54 15.36 -31.16
CA GLY A 7 -14.09 14.26 -30.37
C GLY A 7 -14.09 12.94 -31.12
N ARG A 8 -12.95 12.49 -31.66
CA ARG A 8 -12.88 11.18 -32.35
C ARG A 8 -11.56 10.39 -32.22
N ARG A 9 -10.65 10.71 -31.29
CA ARG A 9 -9.39 9.93 -31.15
C ARG A 9 -9.12 9.32 -29.76
N GLY A 10 -9.97 9.58 -28.78
CA GLY A 10 -9.82 9.01 -27.42
C GLY A 10 -10.67 7.78 -27.13
N LEU A 11 -11.57 7.39 -28.03
CA LEU A 11 -12.62 6.39 -27.76
C LEU A 11 -12.23 4.95 -28.11
N GLU A 12 -11.20 4.72 -28.93
CA GLU A 12 -10.87 3.37 -29.41
C GLU A 12 -9.99 2.57 -28.44
N HIS A 13 -9.27 3.23 -27.52
CA HIS A 13 -8.45 2.53 -26.51
C HIS A 13 -9.20 2.17 -25.21
N VAL A 14 -10.40 2.71 -24.99
CA VAL A 14 -11.26 2.38 -23.84
C VAL A 14 -12.10 1.12 -24.11
N ALA A 15 -12.36 0.79 -25.38
CA ALA A 15 -13.15 -0.38 -25.75
C ALA A 15 -12.42 -1.71 -25.46
N ARG A 16 -11.10 -1.79 -25.66
CA ARG A 16 -10.34 -3.05 -25.54
C ARG A 16 -10.15 -3.51 -24.09
N ARG A 17 -9.96 -2.59 -23.13
CA ARG A 17 -9.82 -2.92 -21.70
C ARG A 17 -11.14 -3.32 -21.02
N ARG A 18 -12.28 -3.08 -21.68
CA ARG A 18 -13.61 -3.38 -21.14
C ARG A 18 -14.04 -4.83 -21.39
N GLN A 19 -13.53 -5.46 -22.46
CA GLN A 19 -13.80 -6.87 -22.78
C GLN A 19 -13.06 -7.85 -21.85
N GLU A 20 -11.83 -7.55 -21.44
CA GLU A 20 -11.05 -8.42 -20.54
C GLU A 20 -11.64 -8.51 -19.12
N THR A 21 -12.36 -7.47 -18.67
CA THR A 21 -13.02 -7.46 -17.34
C THR A 21 -14.35 -8.23 -17.35
N GLN A 22 -15.00 -8.41 -18.50
CA GLN A 22 -16.29 -9.12 -18.57
C GLN A 22 -16.12 -10.65 -18.58
N GLN A 23 -14.93 -11.17 -18.89
CA GLN A 23 -14.67 -12.61 -18.90
C GLN A 23 -14.37 -13.22 -17.53
N SER A 24 -14.17 -12.41 -16.48
CA SER A 24 -13.96 -12.90 -15.10
C SER A 24 -15.25 -12.96 -14.26
N LEU A 25 -16.41 -12.58 -14.83
CA LEU A 25 -17.72 -12.64 -14.17
C LEU A 25 -18.58 -13.87 -14.55
N ALA A 26 -18.12 -14.70 -15.49
CA ALA A 26 -18.93 -15.83 -16.00
C ALA A 26 -18.68 -17.19 -15.32
N VAL A 27 -17.97 -17.25 -14.17
CA VAL A 27 -17.59 -18.54 -13.53
C VAL A 27 -18.13 -18.71 -12.11
N LEU A 28 -18.99 -17.82 -11.60
CA LEU A 28 -19.50 -17.93 -10.22
C LEU A 28 -21.01 -17.64 -10.10
N GLU A 29 -21.81 -18.11 -11.05
CA GLU A 29 -23.29 -18.09 -10.97
C GLU A 29 -23.93 -19.47 -11.06
N GLU A 30 -23.32 -20.47 -10.42
CA GLU A 30 -24.06 -21.68 -10.05
C GLU A 30 -23.82 -22.00 -8.57
N GLY A 31 -24.87 -21.84 -7.75
CA GLY A 31 -24.97 -22.51 -6.47
C GLY A 31 -25.38 -21.67 -5.27
N ASN A 32 -26.68 -21.75 -4.97
CA ASN A 32 -27.22 -21.99 -3.61
C ASN A 32 -27.66 -20.79 -2.73
N GLY A 33 -28.92 -20.39 -2.90
CA GLY A 33 -30.01 -20.69 -1.93
C GLY A 33 -29.87 -20.34 -0.44
N SER A 34 -30.67 -19.33 -0.03
CA SER A 34 -31.62 -19.31 1.12
C SER A 34 -31.16 -19.47 2.58
N ASN A 35 -31.27 -18.39 3.38
CA ASN A 35 -32.11 -18.21 4.60
C ASN A 35 -31.82 -16.80 5.20
N ALA A 36 -32.78 -15.85 5.31
CA ALA A 36 -33.73 -15.62 6.43
C ALA A 36 -33.09 -15.84 7.83
N SER A 37 -33.14 -14.98 8.86
CA SER A 37 -34.00 -13.88 9.37
C SER A 37 -33.21 -13.32 10.61
N ASP A 38 -33.28 -12.09 11.11
CA ASP A 38 -34.35 -11.42 11.86
C ASP A 38 -33.74 -10.14 12.53
N SER A 39 -34.56 -9.16 12.91
CA SER A 39 -34.22 -7.76 13.33
C SER A 39 -34.11 -7.58 14.88
N PRO A 40 -34.28 -6.38 15.53
CA PRO A 40 -33.65 -5.03 15.46
C PRO A 40 -33.19 -4.45 16.85
N GLY A 41 -32.63 -3.21 16.87
CA GLY A 41 -32.54 -2.28 18.03
C GLY A 41 -31.20 -2.31 18.80
N THR A 42 -30.57 -1.24 19.26
CA THR A 42 -31.09 -0.03 19.93
C THR A 42 -30.02 1.09 19.95
N GLU A 43 -30.48 2.33 19.96
CA GLU A 43 -29.72 3.59 20.05
C GLU A 43 -29.02 3.78 21.41
N THR A 44 -27.95 4.60 21.45
CA THR A 44 -27.74 5.68 22.46
C THR A 44 -26.35 6.32 22.31
N ALA A 45 -26.32 7.63 22.50
CA ALA A 45 -25.19 8.52 22.29
C ALA A 45 -24.60 9.07 23.60
N SER A 46 -23.26 9.25 23.62
CA SER A 46 -22.45 10.30 24.29
C SER A 46 -22.39 10.37 25.85
N PRO A 47 -21.45 11.12 26.49
CA PRO A 47 -20.06 11.53 26.15
C PRO A 47 -19.04 11.48 27.36
N SER A 48 -17.78 11.90 27.12
CA SER A 48 -16.84 12.64 28.04
C SER A 48 -15.61 11.95 28.70
N GLN A 49 -14.41 12.16 28.10
CA GLN A 49 -13.07 12.62 28.61
C GLN A 49 -12.38 12.00 29.88
N PRO A 50 -11.05 12.23 30.16
CA PRO A 50 -9.91 12.79 29.40
C PRO A 50 -8.60 11.93 29.40
N GLN A 51 -7.57 12.50 28.77
CA GLN A 51 -6.28 11.96 28.33
C GLN A 51 -5.31 11.41 29.41
N ALA A 52 -4.61 10.33 29.07
CA ALA A 52 -3.30 9.99 29.62
C ALA A 52 -2.29 9.68 28.49
N LYS A 53 -1.19 10.43 28.48
CA LYS A 53 -0.10 10.38 27.48
C LYS A 53 0.53 8.97 27.43
N LYS A 54 0.20 8.18 26.41
CA LYS A 54 0.85 6.89 26.13
C LYS A 54 1.92 7.07 25.05
N LYS A 55 3.15 6.63 25.37
CA LYS A 55 4.23 6.40 24.40
C LYS A 55 3.64 5.72 23.16
N ALA A 56 3.89 6.28 21.97
CA ALA A 56 3.24 5.87 20.74
C ALA A 56 3.57 4.41 20.40
N LYS A 57 2.74 3.49 20.89
CA LYS A 57 2.68 2.13 20.33
C LYS A 57 2.21 2.27 18.88
N PRO A 58 2.84 1.57 17.92
CA PRO A 58 2.36 1.55 16.55
C PRO A 58 0.89 1.11 16.54
N PRO A 59 0.03 1.71 15.69
CA PRO A 59 -1.35 1.29 15.59
C PRO A 59 -1.41 -0.22 15.25
N PRO A 60 -2.36 -0.98 15.84
CA PRO A 60 -2.45 -2.42 15.61
C PRO A 60 -2.60 -2.71 14.11
N ALA A 61 -2.02 -3.82 13.67
CA ALA A 61 -2.14 -4.30 12.30
C ALA A 61 -3.62 -4.40 11.92
N SER A 62 -4.09 -3.49 11.07
CA SER A 62 -5.41 -3.61 10.44
C SER A 62 -5.42 -4.82 9.51
N LYS A 63 -6.59 -5.39 9.20
CA LYS A 63 -6.71 -6.55 8.27
C LYS A 63 -5.87 -6.39 7.00
N ASP A 64 -5.72 -5.16 6.49
CA ASP A 64 -5.02 -4.84 5.25
C ASP A 64 -3.52 -4.50 5.38
N LEU A 65 -2.93 -4.51 6.59
CA LEU A 65 -1.51 -4.20 6.81
C LEU A 65 -0.78 -5.38 7.47
N ILE A 66 0.50 -5.54 7.17
CA ILE A 66 1.43 -6.43 7.88
C ILE A 66 2.50 -5.59 8.55
N MET A 67 2.88 -6.01 9.76
CA MET A 67 3.97 -5.44 10.54
C MET A 67 5.13 -6.42 10.59
N TYR A 68 6.33 -5.88 10.45
CA TYR A 68 7.60 -6.56 10.63
C TYR A 68 8.49 -5.73 11.55
N THR A 69 9.47 -6.36 12.16
CA THR A 69 10.56 -5.68 12.87
C THR A 69 11.84 -5.97 12.12
N SER A 70 12.55 -4.91 11.72
CA SER A 70 13.84 -5.03 11.08
C SER A 70 14.87 -5.64 12.03
N SER A 71 15.98 -6.15 11.50
CA SER A 71 17.08 -6.66 12.33
C SER A 71 17.65 -5.59 13.27
N ASP A 72 17.53 -4.31 12.90
CA ASP A 72 17.97 -3.16 13.71
C ASP A 72 16.85 -2.63 14.65
N GLY A 73 15.70 -3.30 14.74
CA GLY A 73 14.61 -2.93 15.65
C GLY A 73 13.65 -1.86 15.13
N PHE A 74 13.71 -1.49 13.85
CA PHE A 74 12.75 -0.55 13.25
C PHE A 74 11.44 -1.24 12.89
N CYS A 75 10.33 -0.54 13.06
CA CYS A 75 9.03 -1.04 12.61
C CYS A 75 8.89 -0.85 11.09
N ILE A 76 8.59 -1.94 10.39
CA ILE A 76 8.28 -1.93 8.96
C ILE A 76 6.80 -2.29 8.78
N TRP A 77 6.08 -1.53 7.97
CA TRP A 77 4.72 -1.85 7.55
C TRP A 77 4.64 -2.11 6.06
N ARG A 78 3.79 -3.06 5.67
CA ARG A 78 3.44 -3.33 4.29
C ARG A 78 1.93 -3.33 4.08
N GLY A 79 1.47 -2.78 2.96
CA GLY A 79 0.10 -3.00 2.49
C GLY A 79 -0.11 -4.39 1.91
N LYS A 80 -1.14 -5.11 2.37
CA LYS A 80 -1.52 -6.43 1.82
C LYS A 80 -2.19 -6.34 0.46
N ASN A 81 -2.93 -5.27 0.23
CA ASN A 81 -3.74 -5.01 -0.95
C ASN A 81 -3.76 -3.50 -1.26
N SER A 82 -4.45 -3.09 -2.31
CA SER A 82 -4.57 -1.68 -2.73
C SER A 82 -5.21 -0.78 -1.67
N GLN A 83 -6.13 -1.29 -0.86
CA GLN A 83 -6.74 -0.55 0.25
C GLN A 83 -5.76 -0.34 1.40
N GLY A 84 -4.97 -1.37 1.71
CA GLY A 84 -3.86 -1.31 2.65
C GLY A 84 -2.78 -0.32 2.21
N ASN A 85 -2.38 -0.37 0.94
CA ASN A 85 -1.43 0.60 0.36
C ASN A 85 -1.92 2.04 0.51
N HIS A 86 -3.20 2.29 0.22
CA HIS A 86 -3.80 3.62 0.38
C HIS A 86 -3.83 4.06 1.84
N ARG A 87 -4.26 3.18 2.75
CA ARG A 87 -4.26 3.45 4.20
C ARG A 87 -2.87 3.74 4.73
N LEU A 88 -1.86 3.01 4.24
CA LEU A 88 -0.47 3.17 4.66
C LEU A 88 0.01 4.60 4.40
N VAL A 89 -0.24 5.13 3.19
CA VAL A 89 0.20 6.49 2.80
C VAL A 89 -0.65 7.58 3.44
N THR A 90 -1.96 7.38 3.57
CA THR A 90 -2.88 8.45 4.00
C THR A 90 -3.12 8.55 5.51
N ARG A 91 -2.98 7.44 6.25
CA ARG A 91 -3.35 7.38 7.68
C ARG A 91 -2.23 6.92 8.58
N VAL A 92 -1.26 6.14 8.09
CA VAL A 92 -0.21 5.56 8.92
C VAL A 92 1.09 6.36 8.81
N ALA A 93 1.49 6.70 7.58
CA ALA A 93 2.77 7.33 7.33
C ALA A 93 2.91 8.69 8.04
N GLN A 94 4.06 8.88 8.68
CA GLN A 94 4.50 10.19 9.13
C GLN A 94 5.36 10.86 8.05
N PRO A 95 5.37 12.20 7.92
CA PRO A 95 6.08 12.89 6.85
C PRO A 95 7.56 12.50 6.70
N HIS A 96 8.22 12.17 7.82
CA HIS A 96 9.63 11.81 7.86
C HIS A 96 9.92 10.31 7.71
N ASP A 97 8.90 9.44 7.64
CA ASP A 97 9.07 8.00 7.42
C ASP A 97 9.64 7.71 6.02
N LEU A 98 10.38 6.61 5.87
CA LEU A 98 10.83 6.14 4.56
C LEU A 98 9.75 5.26 3.93
N TRP A 99 9.47 5.50 2.66
CA TRP A 99 8.52 4.76 1.84
C TRP A 99 9.24 4.07 0.69
N PHE A 100 8.84 2.84 0.40
CA PHE A 100 9.43 1.99 -0.61
C PHE A 100 8.36 1.39 -1.52
N HIS A 101 8.69 1.24 -2.81
CA HIS A 101 7.83 0.61 -3.81
C HIS A 101 8.66 0.15 -5.01
N ALA A 102 8.16 -0.85 -5.74
CA ALA A 102 8.79 -1.27 -6.99
C ALA A 102 8.81 -0.14 -8.03
N ALA A 103 9.94 0.05 -8.69
CA ALA A 103 10.04 0.97 -9.82
C ALA A 103 9.22 0.44 -11.01
N HIS A 104 8.71 1.36 -11.84
CA HIS A 104 8.13 1.05 -13.16
C HIS A 104 6.94 0.07 -13.24
N GLY A 105 6.37 -0.36 -12.11
CA GLY A 105 5.27 -1.34 -12.14
C GLY A 105 4.51 -1.44 -10.82
N PRO A 106 3.49 -2.31 -10.75
CA PRO A 106 2.69 -2.49 -9.55
C PRO A 106 3.48 -3.20 -8.44
N GLY A 107 3.15 -2.84 -7.19
CA GLY A 107 3.67 -3.52 -6.01
C GLY A 107 3.01 -3.07 -4.70
N ALA A 108 3.43 -3.71 -3.61
CA ALA A 108 3.05 -3.31 -2.27
C ALA A 108 3.75 -2.01 -1.87
N HIS A 109 3.04 -1.16 -1.13
CA HIS A 109 3.68 -0.04 -0.45
C HIS A 109 4.31 -0.56 0.84
N VAL A 110 5.56 -0.20 1.07
CA VAL A 110 6.29 -0.51 2.30
C VAL A 110 6.73 0.78 2.97
N LEU A 111 6.68 0.82 4.30
CA LEU A 111 7.01 2.00 5.10
C LEU A 111 7.90 1.58 6.27
N VAL A 112 9.00 2.30 6.50
CA VAL A 112 9.83 2.17 7.71
C VAL A 112 9.50 3.34 8.63
N ARG A 113 9.03 3.03 9.85
CA ARG A 113 8.77 4.04 10.88
C ARG A 113 10.09 4.64 11.34
N ARG A 114 10.20 5.95 11.29
CA ARG A 114 11.28 6.68 11.95
C ARG A 114 10.79 7.30 13.25
N PRO A 115 11.48 7.09 14.38
CA PRO A 115 11.15 7.76 15.65
C PRO A 115 11.12 9.29 15.54
N GLY A 116 12.00 9.86 14.70
CA GLY A 116 12.01 11.28 14.41
C GLY A 116 12.69 11.63 13.07
N PRO A 117 12.63 12.90 12.65
CA PRO A 117 13.13 13.36 11.35
C PRO A 117 14.65 13.34 11.22
N THR A 118 15.39 13.24 12.33
CA THR A 118 16.85 13.13 12.37
C THR A 118 17.33 11.70 12.55
N THR A 119 16.45 10.74 12.85
CA THR A 119 16.84 9.34 13.05
C THR A 119 17.26 8.74 11.73
N GLU A 120 18.53 8.43 11.56
CA GLU A 120 19.00 7.73 10.37
C GLU A 120 18.53 6.27 10.40
N VAL A 121 18.16 5.73 9.23
CA VAL A 121 17.77 4.34 9.09
C VAL A 121 18.97 3.56 8.55
N PRO A 122 19.49 2.57 9.30
CA PRO A 122 20.62 1.75 8.85
C PRO A 122 20.38 1.14 7.48
N ALA A 123 21.47 0.93 6.73
CA ALA A 123 21.41 0.34 5.39
C ALA A 123 20.75 -1.05 5.39
N THR A 124 20.98 -1.85 6.44
CA THR A 124 20.35 -3.15 6.71
C THR A 124 18.82 -3.03 6.74
N THR A 125 18.25 -2.18 7.59
CA THR A 125 16.81 -1.92 7.62
C THR A 125 16.27 -1.42 6.27
N ARG A 126 16.99 -0.55 5.56
CA ARG A 126 16.57 -0.09 4.22
C ARG A 126 16.53 -1.23 3.21
N GLN A 127 17.54 -2.09 3.20
CA GLN A 127 17.59 -3.28 2.34
C GLN A 127 16.48 -4.27 2.66
N GLU A 128 16.19 -4.50 3.94
CA GLU A 128 15.10 -5.37 4.38
C GLU A 128 13.73 -4.84 3.93
N ALA A 129 13.47 -3.54 4.12
CA ALA A 129 12.24 -2.91 3.66
C ALA A 129 12.10 -2.97 2.13
N ALA A 130 13.18 -2.72 1.41
CA ALA A 130 13.21 -2.81 -0.04
C ALA A 130 13.02 -4.26 -0.54
N GLY A 131 13.60 -5.24 0.14
CA GLY A 131 13.40 -6.66 -0.15
C GLY A 131 11.94 -7.09 0.04
N ILE A 132 11.27 -6.61 1.10
CA ILE A 132 9.83 -6.83 1.30
C ILE A 132 9.01 -6.22 0.15
N ALA A 133 9.37 -5.02 -0.33
CA ALA A 133 8.71 -4.40 -1.48
C ALA A 133 8.94 -5.20 -2.77
N ALA A 134 10.16 -5.71 -2.98
CA ALA A 134 10.52 -6.55 -4.13
C ALA A 134 9.68 -7.83 -4.20
N LEU A 135 9.60 -8.58 -3.10
CA LEU A 135 8.84 -9.84 -3.01
C LEU A 135 7.35 -9.67 -3.34
N ARG A 136 6.79 -8.50 -3.04
CA ARG A 136 5.36 -8.20 -3.22
C ARG A 136 5.13 -7.22 -4.37
N SER A 137 5.87 -7.41 -5.45
CA SER A 137 5.77 -6.61 -6.67
C SER A 137 5.76 -7.47 -7.92
N HIS A 138 5.60 -6.83 -9.07
CA HIS A 138 5.78 -7.49 -10.38
C HIS A 138 7.18 -8.10 -10.59
N PHE A 139 8.18 -7.75 -9.77
CA PHE A 139 9.50 -8.39 -9.78
C PHE A 139 9.56 -9.73 -9.04
N SER A 140 8.47 -10.24 -8.48
CA SER A 140 8.49 -11.43 -7.59
C SER A 140 9.09 -12.71 -8.22
N GLY A 141 9.17 -12.80 -9.56
CA GLY A 141 9.82 -13.88 -10.29
C GLY A 141 11.22 -13.56 -10.82
N SER A 142 11.75 -12.37 -10.55
CA SER A 142 13.06 -11.91 -11.02
C SER A 142 14.17 -12.23 -10.01
N ALA A 143 15.43 -12.23 -10.44
CA ALA A 143 16.56 -12.40 -9.53
C ALA A 143 16.86 -11.13 -8.71
N LYS A 144 16.60 -9.96 -9.30
CA LYS A 144 16.78 -8.65 -8.69
C LYS A 144 15.58 -7.76 -9.00
N ALA A 145 15.32 -6.79 -8.14
CA ALA A 145 14.27 -5.80 -8.30
C ALA A 145 14.83 -4.38 -8.11
N GLU A 146 14.32 -3.45 -8.91
CA GLU A 146 14.56 -2.02 -8.70
C GLU A 146 13.48 -1.44 -7.79
N ILE A 147 13.89 -0.91 -6.64
CA ILE A 147 13.00 -0.40 -5.60
C ILE A 147 13.28 1.08 -5.37
N MET A 148 12.27 1.92 -5.58
CA MET A 148 12.39 3.33 -5.27
C MET A 148 12.19 3.58 -3.77
N CYS A 149 12.97 4.50 -3.22
CA CYS A 149 12.89 4.98 -1.86
C CYS A 149 12.59 6.48 -1.84
N ALA A 150 11.63 6.91 -1.03
CA ALA A 150 11.25 8.31 -0.87
C ALA A 150 10.86 8.61 0.59
N LEU A 151 10.89 9.87 1.00
CA LEU A 151 10.22 10.26 2.26
C LEU A 151 8.71 10.29 2.01
N ALA A 152 7.93 9.83 2.99
CA ALA A 152 6.47 9.80 2.86
C ALA A 152 5.87 11.20 2.60
N LYS A 153 6.49 12.30 3.05
CA LYS A 153 6.06 13.67 2.71
C LYS A 153 6.05 13.96 1.20
N HIS A 154 6.85 13.24 0.42
CA HIS A 154 6.92 13.38 -1.05
C HIS A 154 5.96 12.41 -1.76
N VAL A 155 5.28 11.53 -1.03
CA VAL A 155 4.35 10.54 -1.57
C VAL A 155 2.93 10.97 -1.24
N SER A 156 2.08 11.11 -2.25
CA SER A 156 0.69 11.51 -2.04
C SER A 156 -0.25 10.74 -2.96
N PRO A 157 -1.48 10.44 -2.51
CA PRO A 157 -2.45 9.77 -3.37
C PRO A 157 -2.79 10.61 -4.59
N VAL A 158 -3.03 9.94 -5.73
CA VAL A 158 -3.53 10.61 -6.93
C VAL A 158 -5.02 10.94 -6.72
N LYS A 159 -5.37 12.23 -6.84
CA LYS A 159 -6.77 12.68 -6.70
C LYS A 159 -7.63 12.05 -7.79
N GLY A 160 -8.70 11.34 -7.39
CA GLY A 160 -9.56 10.58 -8.32
C GLY A 160 -8.92 9.31 -8.88
N GLY A 161 -7.71 8.94 -8.44
CA GLY A 161 -7.04 7.70 -8.82
C GLY A 161 -7.59 6.49 -8.08
N LYS A 162 -7.15 5.29 -8.51
CA LYS A 162 -7.50 4.05 -7.82
C LYS A 162 -6.87 4.01 -6.43
N SER A 163 -7.47 3.25 -5.51
CA SER A 163 -6.86 3.00 -4.19
C SER A 163 -5.42 2.47 -4.36
N GLY A 164 -4.49 3.03 -3.59
CA GLY A 164 -3.07 2.69 -3.65
C GLY A 164 -2.30 3.45 -4.73
N GLN A 165 -2.96 4.14 -5.67
CA GLN A 165 -2.25 4.94 -6.67
C GLN A 165 -1.69 6.21 -6.05
N VAL A 166 -0.38 6.41 -6.19
CA VAL A 166 0.34 7.55 -5.62
C VAL A 166 1.16 8.28 -6.67
N LYS A 167 1.38 9.57 -6.43
CA LYS A 167 2.41 10.37 -7.08
C LYS A 167 3.58 10.55 -6.11
N VAL A 168 4.79 10.37 -6.61
CA VAL A 168 6.04 10.59 -5.88
C VAL A 168 6.67 11.86 -6.44
N ARG A 169 6.87 12.87 -5.59
CA ARG A 169 7.42 14.18 -5.98
C ARG A 169 8.95 14.15 -6.04
N GLU A 170 9.57 13.38 -5.17
CA GLU A 170 11.01 13.31 -4.99
C GLU A 170 11.39 11.89 -4.57
N ILE A 171 12.37 11.33 -5.26
CA ILE A 171 12.94 10.01 -4.98
C ILE A 171 14.30 10.28 -4.34
N ILE A 172 14.56 9.68 -3.18
CA ILE A 172 15.85 9.79 -2.50
C ILE A 172 16.88 8.93 -3.23
N GLU A 173 16.52 7.67 -3.50
CA GLU A 173 17.38 6.69 -4.16
C GLU A 173 16.53 5.58 -4.81
N THR A 174 17.11 4.91 -5.80
CA THR A 174 16.58 3.65 -6.34
C THR A 174 17.58 2.55 -6.04
N MET A 175 17.15 1.53 -5.32
CA MET A 175 17.97 0.42 -4.84
C MET A 175 17.78 -0.80 -5.74
N LEU A 176 18.88 -1.45 -6.14
CA LEU A 176 18.84 -2.75 -6.80
C LEU A 176 19.01 -3.85 -5.74
N VAL A 177 17.95 -4.62 -5.48
CA VAL A 177 17.90 -5.57 -4.36
C VAL A 177 17.70 -7.00 -4.89
N PRO A 178 18.49 -7.99 -4.43
CA PRO A 178 18.24 -9.39 -4.76
C PRO A 178 16.96 -9.88 -4.09
N LEU A 179 16.23 -10.77 -4.74
CA LEU A 179 15.05 -11.38 -4.13
C LEU A 179 15.46 -12.48 -3.14
N ASP A 180 14.92 -12.40 -1.92
CA ASP A 180 15.08 -13.41 -0.88
C ASP A 180 13.70 -13.84 -0.38
N THR A 181 13.24 -15.01 -0.82
CA THR A 181 11.90 -15.52 -0.53
C THR A 181 11.66 -15.80 0.96
N GLY A 182 12.72 -16.01 1.75
CA GLY A 182 12.64 -16.26 3.19
C GLY A 182 12.60 -14.98 4.05
N LEU A 183 12.79 -13.81 3.45
CA LEU A 183 12.93 -12.55 4.20
C LEU A 183 11.71 -12.21 5.06
N GLU A 184 10.50 -12.35 4.52
CA GLU A 184 9.28 -12.02 5.28
C GLU A 184 9.13 -12.89 6.53
N ASP A 185 9.49 -14.16 6.46
CA ASP A 185 9.33 -15.08 7.59
C ASP A 185 10.36 -14.81 8.70
N ARG A 186 11.55 -14.32 8.36
CA ARG A 186 12.56 -13.92 9.36
C ARG A 186 12.18 -12.64 10.11
N LEU A 187 11.49 -11.71 9.45
CA LEU A 187 11.18 -10.39 10.00
C LEU A 187 9.76 -10.27 10.60
N LYS A 188 8.90 -11.28 10.40
CA LYS A 188 7.55 -11.28 11.00
C LYS A 188 7.67 -11.19 12.51
N VAL A 189 6.87 -10.28 13.09
CA VAL A 189 6.70 -10.21 14.54
C VAL A 189 6.03 -11.50 15.00
N LYS A 190 6.71 -12.25 15.87
CA LYS A 190 6.16 -13.46 16.51
C LYS A 190 5.11 -13.09 17.55
#